data_AF-A0A8T8XIY4-F1
#
_entry.id   AF-A0A8T8XIY4-F1
#
_cell.length_a   1.000
_cell.length_b   1.000
_cell.length_c   1.000
_cell.angle_alpha   90.00
_cell.angle_beta   90.00
_cell.angle_gamma   90.00
#
_symmetry.space_group_name_H-M   'P 1'
#
loop_
_entity.id
_entity.type
_entity.pdbx_description
1 polymer ?
#
loop_
_entity_poly.entity_id
_entity_poly.type
_entity_poly.pdbx_seq_one_letter_code
_entity_poly.pdbx_strand_id
1 'polypeptide(L)'
;MTYFILAITSYVTLVNLLRFRLVKWVHKRYNYPTRESFARMTDDDAWAIQKTMLEQEFPFFYLKSLQFALFRTYGVPTISKLLAGTAQFSKPETSLKRYADTVVLVQEFMGNAPSSQRARIAIARTRWIHSGYRASGKILEDDMLYTLALFAVQPVRFLDKYEWRSATDLERCAIGTFWKSVGDNLNISYDALPSGKTGFKDGLHWLEEAMAWADAYEAKCMVPHVKNRETADQTTEVLLYMVPEAFKHVGLKFVSYMMDDRLRRAMMYDSPPTAYARVFAGLLAVRRFAMRHLALPRPYILRYKTFTDVDEHGRIFSTEWDAAPYYAKPTLRNRWGPVAWLTWAFGRPLPGDEGKKYYPQGYYVPDVGPKYFEGKGRKELQQITKELRSSRRGQCPFI
;
A
#
# COMPACT_ATOMS: atom_id res chain seq x y z
N MET A 1 -3.30 34.65 31.44
CA MET A 1 -2.63 34.80 30.13
C MET A 1 -1.23 34.19 30.11
N THR A 2 -0.34 34.55 31.03
CA THR A 2 1.06 34.05 31.09
C THR A 2 1.18 32.53 31.18
N TYR A 3 0.41 31.87 32.07
CA TYR A 3 0.42 30.40 32.19
C TYR A 3 -0.04 29.67 30.92
N PHE A 4 -0.98 30.26 30.18
CA PHE A 4 -1.50 29.69 28.94
C PHE A 4 -0.46 29.77 27.81
N ILE A 5 0.21 30.92 27.69
CA ILE A 5 1.32 31.09 26.74
C ILE A 5 2.44 30.11 27.07
N LEU A 6 2.84 30.02 28.35
CA LEU A 6 3.88 29.09 28.80
C LEU A 6 3.52 27.63 28.50
N ALA A 7 2.26 27.22 28.71
CA ALA A 7 1.80 25.87 28.41
C ALA A 7 1.91 25.56 26.91
N ILE A 8 1.47 26.48 26.03
CA ILE A 8 1.54 26.31 24.57
C ILE A 8 3.00 26.24 24.11
N THR A 9 3.86 27.17 24.55
CA THR A 9 5.26 27.19 24.14
C THR A 9 6.00 25.95 24.63
N SER A 10 5.72 25.50 25.86
CA SER A 10 6.31 24.26 26.42
C SER A 10 5.86 23.04 25.61
N TYR A 11 4.57 22.96 25.28
CA TYR A 11 4.03 21.85 24.48
C TYR A 11 4.64 21.80 23.08
N VAL A 12 4.67 22.92 22.35
CA VAL A 12 5.24 22.99 21.00
C VAL A 12 6.73 22.66 21.01
N THR A 13 7.46 23.11 22.04
CA THR A 13 8.87 22.76 22.22
C THR A 13 9.04 21.25 22.44
N LEU A 14 8.23 20.66 23.32
CA LEU A 14 8.22 19.21 23.56
C LEU A 14 7.92 18.42 22.29
N VAL A 15 6.92 18.82 21.51
CA VAL A 15 6.59 18.21 20.22
C VAL A 15 7.79 18.27 19.29
N ASN A 16 8.39 19.45 19.09
CA ASN A 16 9.53 19.63 18.19
C ASN A 16 10.75 18.78 18.61
N LEU A 17 11.02 18.65 19.91
CA LEU A 17 12.10 17.81 20.44
C LEU A 17 11.86 16.32 20.20
N LEU A 18 10.61 15.86 20.37
CA LEU A 18 10.26 14.44 20.24
C LEU A 18 9.98 14.02 18.79
N ARG A 19 9.55 14.94 17.91
CA ARG A 19 9.08 14.64 16.55
C ARG A 19 10.11 13.90 15.69
N PHE A 20 11.40 14.18 15.87
CA PHE A 20 12.49 13.50 15.15
C PHE A 20 13.13 12.34 15.92
N ARG A 21 12.63 12.01 17.11
CA ARG A 21 13.24 10.96 17.94
C ARG A 21 13.22 9.60 17.25
N LEU A 22 12.12 9.28 16.55
CA LEU A 22 11.97 8.00 15.87
C LEU A 22 12.96 7.84 14.73
N VAL A 23 13.07 8.83 13.83
CA VAL A 23 14.04 8.77 12.72
C VAL A 23 15.48 8.72 13.22
N LYS A 24 15.83 9.48 14.27
CA LYS A 24 17.17 9.40 14.90
C LYS A 24 17.43 8.01 15.49
N TRP A 25 16.42 7.41 16.13
CA TRP A 25 16.51 6.06 16.66
C TRP A 25 16.72 5.02 15.54
N VAL A 26 15.98 5.12 14.44
CA VAL A 26 16.15 4.24 13.26
C VAL A 26 17.58 4.34 12.72
N HIS A 27 18.08 5.54 12.47
CA HIS A 27 19.46 5.77 12.00
C HIS A 27 20.49 5.13 12.93
N LYS A 28 20.36 5.34 14.25
CA LYS A 28 21.27 4.76 15.26
C LYS A 28 21.16 3.23 15.36
N ARG A 29 19.94 2.68 15.29
CA ARG A 29 19.66 1.26 15.52
C ARG A 29 20.17 0.36 14.41
N TYR A 30 20.03 0.80 13.16
CA TYR A 30 20.43 0.03 11.98
C TYR A 30 21.86 0.36 11.51
N ASN A 31 22.35 1.57 11.85
CA ASN A 31 23.75 1.96 11.70
C ASN A 31 24.32 1.74 10.28
N TYR A 32 23.74 2.48 9.34
CA TYR A 32 24.21 2.63 7.96
C TYR A 32 24.78 4.05 7.78
N PRO A 33 26.00 4.33 8.26
CA PRO A 33 26.51 5.69 8.46
C PRO A 33 26.87 6.41 7.16
N THR A 34 27.14 5.69 6.07
CA THR A 34 27.54 6.25 4.78
C THR A 34 26.69 5.71 3.64
N ARG A 35 26.73 6.39 2.49
CA ARG A 35 26.02 5.98 1.28
C ARG A 35 26.44 4.59 0.80
N GLU A 36 27.73 4.25 0.90
CA GLU A 36 28.30 2.97 0.51
C GLU A 36 27.82 1.84 1.43
N SER A 37 27.57 2.15 2.71
CA SER A 37 27.07 1.16 3.67
C SER A 37 25.68 0.63 3.31
N PHE A 38 24.92 1.31 2.45
CA PHE A 38 23.60 0.85 1.99
C PHE A 38 23.67 -0.44 1.18
N ALA A 39 24.81 -0.74 0.53
CA ALA A 39 25.01 -1.96 -0.25
C ALA A 39 24.92 -3.26 0.59
N ARG A 40 25.12 -3.17 1.91
CA ARG A 40 24.97 -4.31 2.83
C ARG A 40 23.60 -4.35 3.53
N MET A 41 22.65 -3.51 3.13
CA MET A 41 21.34 -3.47 3.75
C MET A 41 20.59 -4.78 3.53
N THR A 42 20.27 -5.46 4.64
CA THR A 42 19.54 -6.72 4.58
C THR A 42 18.06 -6.50 4.28
N ASP A 43 17.40 -7.48 3.66
CA ASP A 43 15.95 -7.44 3.42
C ASP A 43 15.18 -7.33 4.75
N ASP A 44 15.64 -7.99 5.82
CA ASP A 44 15.00 -7.88 7.15
C ASP A 44 15.16 -6.48 7.78
N ASP A 45 16.32 -5.83 7.64
CA ASP A 45 16.52 -4.44 8.09
C ASP A 45 15.65 -3.48 7.28
N ALA A 46 15.66 -3.64 5.95
CA ALA A 46 14.86 -2.84 5.02
C ALA A 46 13.36 -2.93 5.36
N TRP A 47 12.86 -4.15 5.57
CA TRP A 47 11.50 -4.40 6.04
C TRP A 47 11.21 -3.70 7.37
N ALA A 48 12.09 -3.81 8.36
CA ALA A 48 11.83 -3.28 9.69
C ALA A 48 11.84 -1.74 9.74
N ILE A 49 12.71 -1.10 8.94
CA ILE A 49 12.72 0.35 8.71
C ILE A 49 11.40 0.77 8.04
N GLN A 50 11.05 0.12 6.92
CA GLN A 50 9.81 0.41 6.19
C GLN A 50 8.57 0.22 7.06
N LYS A 51 8.53 -0.84 7.87
CA LYS A 51 7.43 -1.12 8.79
C LYS A 51 7.29 -0.05 9.85
N THR A 52 8.39 0.51 10.34
CA THR A 52 8.37 1.65 11.28
C THR A 52 7.76 2.89 10.63
N MET A 53 8.08 3.16 9.36
CA MET A 53 7.45 4.24 8.61
C MET A 53 5.94 4.01 8.45
N LEU A 54 5.55 2.78 8.10
CA LEU A 54 4.17 2.39 7.87
C LEU A 54 3.32 2.39 9.16
N GLU A 55 3.82 1.86 10.27
CA GLU A 55 3.01 1.67 11.48
C GLU A 55 3.09 2.86 12.45
N GLN A 56 4.21 3.61 12.47
CA GLN A 56 4.46 4.63 13.48
C GLN A 56 4.55 6.04 12.91
N GLU A 57 5.33 6.25 11.86
CA GLU A 57 5.66 7.60 11.42
C GLU A 57 4.60 8.22 10.50
N PHE A 58 4.17 7.48 9.47
CA PHE A 58 3.34 7.98 8.37
C PHE A 58 2.15 7.07 7.98
N PRO A 59 1.46 6.37 8.90
CA PRO A 59 0.49 5.33 8.52
C PRO A 59 -0.56 5.78 7.52
N PHE A 60 -1.12 6.99 7.71
CA PHE A 60 -2.17 7.48 6.84
C PHE A 60 -1.69 7.64 5.38
N PHE A 61 -0.70 8.50 5.11
CA PHE A 61 -0.27 8.72 3.73
C PHE A 61 0.55 7.57 3.15
N TYR A 62 1.24 6.77 3.98
CA TYR A 62 1.87 5.56 3.50
C TYR A 62 0.82 4.58 2.97
N LEU A 63 -0.23 4.28 3.73
CA LEU A 63 -1.30 3.40 3.25
C LEU A 63 -2.05 3.98 2.05
N LYS A 64 -2.40 5.27 2.08
CA LYS A 64 -3.05 5.92 0.94
C LYS A 64 -2.16 5.91 -0.31
N SER A 65 -0.84 6.00 -0.18
CA SER A 65 0.06 5.87 -1.33
C SER A 65 0.06 4.47 -1.95
N LEU A 66 -0.08 3.40 -1.15
CA LEU A 66 -0.19 2.02 -1.66
C LEU A 66 -1.53 1.79 -2.36
N GLN A 67 -2.62 2.34 -1.81
CA GLN A 67 -3.94 2.33 -2.47
C GLN A 67 -3.88 3.09 -3.79
N PHE A 68 -3.18 4.22 -3.81
CA PHE A 68 -3.01 5.02 -5.01
C PHE A 68 -2.06 4.38 -6.03
N ALA A 69 -1.06 3.62 -5.59
CA ALA A 69 -0.22 2.80 -6.46
C ALA A 69 -1.08 1.81 -7.26
N LEU A 70 -1.98 1.07 -6.59
CA LEU A 70 -2.94 0.20 -7.26
C LEU A 70 -3.83 0.98 -8.22
N PHE A 71 -4.42 2.08 -7.75
CA PHE A 71 -5.31 2.91 -8.56
C PHE A 71 -4.63 3.43 -9.84
N ARG A 72 -3.37 3.84 -9.74
CA ARG A 72 -2.59 4.38 -10.85
C ARG A 72 -2.37 3.37 -11.98
N THR A 73 -2.27 2.07 -11.67
CA THR A 73 -2.17 1.02 -12.69
C THR A 73 -3.37 0.98 -13.64
N TYR A 74 -4.55 1.44 -13.19
CA TYR A 74 -5.75 1.45 -14.02
C TYR A 74 -5.69 2.53 -15.12
N GLY A 75 -4.75 3.46 -15.06
CA GLY A 75 -4.46 4.40 -16.14
C GLY A 75 -3.75 3.77 -17.35
N VAL A 76 -3.36 2.50 -17.26
CA VAL A 76 -2.64 1.79 -18.33
C VAL A 76 -3.60 0.80 -19.01
N PRO A 77 -3.86 0.94 -20.33
CA PRO A 77 -4.86 0.11 -21.01
C PRO A 77 -4.60 -1.39 -21.02
N THR A 78 -3.35 -1.86 -21.06
CA THR A 78 -3.02 -3.30 -21.00
C THR A 78 -3.47 -3.91 -19.68
N ILE A 79 -3.23 -3.19 -18.57
CA ILE A 79 -3.64 -3.59 -17.22
C ILE A 79 -5.16 -3.45 -17.05
N SER A 80 -5.74 -2.30 -17.37
CA SER A 80 -7.17 -2.04 -17.11
C SER A 80 -8.09 -2.95 -17.95
N LYS A 81 -7.74 -3.26 -19.20
CA LYS A 81 -8.49 -4.23 -20.03
C LYS A 81 -8.49 -5.61 -19.40
N LEU A 82 -7.37 -6.06 -18.87
CA LEU A 82 -7.30 -7.35 -18.19
C LEU A 82 -8.17 -7.34 -16.93
N LEU A 83 -8.04 -6.31 -16.08
CA LEU A 83 -8.83 -6.20 -14.84
C LEU A 83 -10.34 -6.19 -15.12
N ALA A 84 -10.77 -5.41 -16.10
CA ALA A 84 -12.17 -5.40 -16.54
C ALA A 84 -12.61 -6.77 -17.09
N GLY A 85 -11.75 -7.41 -17.88
CA GLY A 85 -12.01 -8.73 -18.47
C GLY A 85 -12.15 -9.86 -17.43
N THR A 86 -11.54 -9.74 -16.24
CA THR A 86 -11.74 -10.73 -15.15
C THR A 86 -13.10 -10.62 -14.48
N ALA A 87 -13.87 -9.54 -14.75
CA ALA A 87 -15.07 -9.13 -14.05
C ALA A 87 -14.91 -8.92 -12.53
N GLN A 88 -13.71 -9.10 -11.96
CA GLN A 88 -13.47 -8.91 -10.52
C GLN A 88 -13.43 -7.42 -10.13
N PHE A 89 -13.17 -6.53 -11.09
CA PHE A 89 -13.16 -5.07 -10.90
C PHE A 89 -14.22 -4.33 -11.71
N SER A 90 -15.13 -5.04 -12.39
CA SER A 90 -16.19 -4.41 -13.21
C SER A 90 -17.55 -4.37 -12.53
N LYS A 91 -17.70 -4.99 -11.35
CA LYS A 91 -18.97 -5.07 -10.62
C LYS A 91 -18.79 -4.69 -9.15
N PRO A 92 -19.71 -3.90 -8.56
CA PRO A 92 -19.65 -3.53 -7.15
C PRO A 92 -19.58 -4.73 -6.20
N GLU A 93 -20.24 -5.85 -6.53
CA GLU A 93 -20.29 -7.03 -5.66
C GLU A 93 -18.95 -7.76 -5.55
N THR A 94 -18.07 -7.60 -6.55
CA THR A 94 -16.77 -8.28 -6.61
C THR A 94 -15.58 -7.35 -6.39
N SER A 95 -15.72 -6.05 -6.74
CA SER A 95 -14.63 -5.07 -6.61
C SER A 95 -14.18 -4.89 -5.16
N LEU A 96 -15.14 -4.86 -4.23
CA LEU A 96 -14.86 -4.76 -2.79
C LEU A 96 -14.05 -5.94 -2.27
N LYS A 97 -14.44 -7.17 -2.64
CA LYS A 97 -13.68 -8.37 -2.26
C LYS A 97 -12.29 -8.36 -2.90
N ARG A 98 -12.20 -8.03 -4.20
CA ARG A 98 -10.93 -8.03 -4.93
C ARG A 98 -9.94 -7.00 -4.35
N TYR A 99 -10.44 -5.84 -3.94
CA TYR A 99 -9.66 -4.84 -3.20
C TYR A 99 -9.19 -5.42 -1.87
N ALA A 100 -10.10 -6.00 -1.06
CA ALA A 100 -9.74 -6.62 0.22
C ALA A 100 -8.71 -7.76 0.08
N ASP A 101 -8.87 -8.65 -0.91
CA ASP A 101 -7.93 -9.73 -1.24
C ASP A 101 -6.52 -9.18 -1.52
N THR A 102 -6.45 -8.09 -2.29
CA THR A 102 -5.17 -7.46 -2.65
C THR A 102 -4.53 -6.82 -1.42
N VAL A 103 -5.33 -6.11 -0.61
CA VAL A 103 -4.87 -5.47 0.63
C VAL A 103 -4.28 -6.50 1.58
N VAL A 104 -4.97 -7.61 1.85
CA VAL A 104 -4.45 -8.60 2.81
C VAL A 104 -3.19 -9.30 2.29
N LEU A 105 -3.09 -9.63 0.99
CA LEU A 105 -1.86 -10.21 0.44
C LEU A 105 -0.65 -9.28 0.57
N VAL A 106 -0.83 -8.00 0.23
CA VAL A 106 0.23 -6.99 0.37
C VAL A 106 0.60 -6.78 1.83
N GLN A 107 -0.38 -6.72 2.73
CA GLN A 107 -0.16 -6.62 4.17
C GLN A 107 0.61 -7.81 4.74
N GLU A 108 0.37 -9.02 4.25
CA GLU A 108 1.10 -10.21 4.73
C GLU A 108 2.60 -10.12 4.48
N PHE A 109 3.04 -9.75 3.27
CA PHE A 109 4.48 -9.69 2.98
C PHE A 109 5.14 -8.36 3.37
N MET A 110 4.37 -7.28 3.56
CA MET A 110 4.89 -6.01 4.11
C MET A 110 4.89 -5.96 5.64
N GLY A 111 3.93 -6.62 6.29
CA GLY A 111 3.73 -6.55 7.73
C GLY A 111 4.52 -7.60 8.53
N ASN A 112 5.02 -8.64 7.86
CA ASN A 112 5.80 -9.72 8.45
C ASN A 112 7.22 -9.74 7.89
N ALA A 113 8.19 -10.19 8.69
CA ALA A 113 9.59 -10.26 8.27
C ALA A 113 9.73 -11.05 6.97
N PRO A 114 10.57 -10.63 6.02
CA PRO A 114 10.84 -11.34 4.77
C PRO A 114 11.13 -12.84 4.92
N SER A 115 11.88 -13.19 5.97
CA SER A 115 12.23 -14.56 6.33
C SER A 115 11.10 -15.35 7.01
N SER A 116 9.95 -14.73 7.28
CA SER A 116 8.81 -15.37 7.92
C SER A 116 8.02 -16.28 6.98
N GLN A 117 7.36 -17.30 7.54
CA GLN A 117 6.45 -18.15 6.77
C GLN A 117 5.28 -17.36 6.18
N ARG A 118 4.75 -16.36 6.89
CA ARG A 118 3.62 -15.53 6.43
C ARG A 118 3.96 -14.75 5.17
N ALA A 119 5.09 -14.04 5.17
CA ALA A 119 5.55 -13.28 4.01
C ALA A 119 5.77 -14.18 2.79
N ARG A 120 6.45 -15.32 2.97
CA ARG A 120 6.72 -16.28 1.89
C ARG A 120 5.44 -16.87 1.30
N ILE A 121 4.47 -17.28 2.13
CA ILE A 121 3.20 -17.83 1.64
C ILE A 121 2.41 -16.77 0.85
N ALA A 122 2.41 -15.51 1.28
CA ALA A 122 1.72 -14.43 0.57
C ALA A 122 2.35 -14.13 -0.79
N ILE A 123 3.68 -14.11 -0.88
CA ILE A 123 4.40 -13.97 -2.15
C ILE A 123 4.14 -15.19 -3.04
N ALA A 124 4.21 -16.40 -2.49
CA ALA A 124 3.91 -17.62 -3.23
C ALA A 124 2.49 -17.61 -3.79
N ARG A 125 1.51 -17.13 -3.01
CA ARG A 125 0.11 -17.01 -3.44
C ARG A 125 -0.02 -15.97 -4.56
N THR A 126 0.65 -14.84 -4.41
CA THR A 126 0.68 -13.79 -5.44
C THR A 126 1.30 -14.30 -6.74
N ARG A 127 2.45 -14.99 -6.66
CA ARG A 127 3.15 -15.59 -7.81
C ARG A 127 2.29 -16.64 -8.50
N TRP A 128 1.59 -17.49 -7.74
CA TRP A 128 0.68 -18.49 -8.30
C TRP A 128 -0.55 -17.86 -8.98
N ILE A 129 -1.17 -16.83 -8.39
CA ILE A 129 -2.31 -16.14 -9.02
C ILE A 129 -1.89 -15.50 -10.36
N HIS A 130 -0.70 -14.92 -10.44
CA HIS A 130 -0.21 -14.27 -11.66
C HIS A 130 0.36 -15.24 -12.70
N SER A 131 0.75 -16.47 -12.33
CA SER A 131 1.49 -17.38 -13.22
C SER A 131 0.73 -17.72 -14.51
N GLY A 132 -0.56 -18.07 -14.41
CA GLY A 132 -1.38 -18.41 -15.58
C GLY A 132 -1.61 -17.22 -16.52
N TYR A 133 -1.71 -16.00 -15.97
CA TYR A 133 -1.87 -14.79 -16.78
C TYR A 133 -0.56 -14.37 -17.46
N ARG A 134 0.57 -14.53 -16.79
CA ARG A 134 1.90 -14.29 -17.38
C ARG A 134 2.20 -15.32 -18.47
N ALA A 135 1.97 -16.60 -18.20
CA ALA A 135 2.20 -17.69 -19.16
C ALA A 135 1.33 -17.56 -20.43
N SER A 136 0.14 -16.98 -20.32
CA SER A 136 -0.74 -16.70 -21.46
C SER A 136 -0.49 -15.35 -22.15
N GLY A 137 0.52 -14.59 -21.72
CA GLY A 137 0.85 -13.27 -22.28
C GLY A 137 -0.17 -12.17 -21.96
N LYS A 138 -1.09 -12.42 -21.02
CA LYS A 138 -2.11 -11.44 -20.59
C LYS A 138 -1.56 -10.40 -19.62
N ILE A 139 -0.61 -10.81 -18.78
CA ILE A 139 0.19 -9.90 -17.95
C ILE A 139 1.55 -9.78 -18.60
N LEU A 140 1.89 -8.56 -19.04
CA LEU A 140 3.19 -8.25 -19.63
C LEU A 140 4.25 -8.09 -18.53
N GLU A 141 5.50 -8.37 -18.85
CA GLU A 141 6.61 -8.19 -17.91
C GLU A 141 6.80 -6.71 -17.52
N ASP A 142 6.68 -5.79 -18.48
CA ASP A 142 6.71 -4.35 -18.18
C ASP A 142 5.56 -3.94 -17.24
N ASP A 143 4.36 -4.53 -17.39
CA ASP A 143 3.22 -4.23 -16.50
C ASP A 143 3.47 -4.73 -15.07
N MET A 144 4.18 -5.87 -14.93
CA MET A 144 4.63 -6.38 -13.63
C MET A 144 5.69 -5.48 -12.99
N LEU A 145 6.71 -5.08 -13.76
CA LEU A 145 7.77 -4.18 -13.29
C LEU A 145 7.20 -2.81 -12.92
N TYR A 146 6.26 -2.28 -13.71
CA TYR A 146 5.56 -1.04 -13.42
C TYR A 146 4.74 -1.12 -12.13
N THR A 147 3.97 -2.18 -11.96
CA THR A 147 3.19 -2.37 -10.72
C THR A 147 4.12 -2.48 -9.50
N LEU A 148 5.22 -3.22 -9.61
CA LEU A 148 6.24 -3.31 -8.55
C LEU A 148 6.86 -1.95 -8.23
N ALA A 149 7.28 -1.20 -9.25
CA ALA A 149 7.89 0.12 -9.11
C ALA A 149 6.94 1.09 -8.40
N LEU A 150 5.65 1.09 -8.74
CA LEU A 150 4.66 1.96 -8.10
C LEU A 150 4.56 1.72 -6.58
N PHE A 151 4.63 0.47 -6.13
CA PHE A 151 4.61 0.15 -4.70
C PHE A 151 5.81 0.72 -3.93
N ALA A 152 6.96 0.90 -4.58
CA ALA A 152 8.13 1.53 -3.99
C ALA A 152 8.11 3.07 -4.14
N VAL A 153 7.72 3.56 -5.31
CA VAL A 153 7.81 4.97 -5.71
C VAL A 153 6.70 5.82 -5.09
N GLN A 154 5.46 5.33 -5.06
CA GLN A 154 4.33 6.13 -4.59
C GLN A 154 4.44 6.52 -3.10
N PRO A 155 4.87 5.64 -2.18
CA PRO A 155 5.17 6.05 -0.81
C PRO A 155 6.13 7.23 -0.75
N VAL A 156 7.26 7.18 -1.45
CA VAL A 156 8.24 8.27 -1.44
C VAL A 156 7.62 9.59 -1.93
N ARG A 157 6.91 9.56 -3.07
CA ARG A 157 6.23 10.74 -3.63
C ARG A 157 5.18 11.33 -2.69
N PHE A 158 4.39 10.48 -2.05
CA PHE A 158 3.34 10.93 -1.13
C PHE A 158 3.92 11.52 0.15
N LEU A 159 4.98 10.92 0.69
CA LEU A 159 5.67 11.45 1.87
C LEU A 159 6.26 12.84 1.57
N ASP A 160 6.96 12.98 0.44
CA ASP A 160 7.58 14.26 0.04
C ASP A 160 6.54 15.37 -0.19
N LYS A 161 5.36 15.02 -0.71
CA LYS A 161 4.32 16.00 -1.03
C LYS A 161 3.38 16.32 0.13
N TYR A 162 2.98 15.32 0.92
CA TYR A 162 1.85 15.43 1.85
C TYR A 162 2.21 15.24 3.33
N GLU A 163 3.39 14.72 3.64
CA GLU A 163 3.81 14.52 5.03
C GLU A 163 4.70 15.64 5.57
N TRP A 164 4.76 15.70 6.90
CA TRP A 164 5.46 16.76 7.64
C TRP A 164 6.99 16.75 7.44
N ARG A 165 7.56 15.67 6.90
CA ARG A 165 8.93 15.57 6.42
C ARG A 165 9.04 14.59 5.24
N SER A 166 10.08 14.76 4.45
CA SER A 166 10.51 13.79 3.45
C SER A 166 11.09 12.51 4.07
N ALA A 167 11.11 11.44 3.27
CA ALA A 167 11.86 10.24 3.58
C ALA A 167 13.38 10.53 3.48
N THR A 168 14.15 10.05 4.45
CA THR A 168 15.62 10.11 4.42
C THR A 168 16.18 9.11 3.39
N ASP A 169 17.44 9.28 2.98
CA ASP A 169 18.07 8.35 2.04
C ASP A 169 18.14 6.92 2.60
N LEU A 170 18.30 6.77 3.93
CA LEU A 170 18.22 5.47 4.60
C LEU A 170 16.84 4.82 4.41
N GLU A 171 15.77 5.59 4.61
CA GLU A 171 14.39 5.13 4.46
C GLU A 171 14.06 4.82 2.98
N ARG A 172 14.53 5.65 2.05
CA ARG A 172 14.39 5.41 0.60
C ARG A 172 15.14 4.15 0.17
N CYS A 173 16.37 3.96 0.66
CA CYS A 173 17.12 2.73 0.44
C CYS A 173 16.39 1.52 1.00
N ALA A 174 15.82 1.60 2.21
CA ALA A 174 15.04 0.51 2.80
C ALA A 174 13.82 0.14 1.96
N ILE A 175 13.05 1.14 1.49
CA ILE A 175 11.93 0.91 0.57
C ILE A 175 12.41 0.21 -0.70
N GLY A 176 13.49 0.72 -1.32
CA GLY A 176 14.06 0.13 -2.53
C GLY A 176 14.57 -1.30 -2.34
N THR A 177 15.33 -1.56 -1.28
CA THR A 177 15.85 -2.89 -0.93
C THR A 177 14.71 -3.90 -0.73
N PHE A 178 13.68 -3.51 0.03
CA PHE A 178 12.54 -4.37 0.31
C PHE A 178 11.76 -4.71 -0.97
N TRP A 179 11.42 -3.71 -1.79
CA TRP A 179 10.63 -3.95 -3.00
C TRP A 179 11.40 -4.63 -4.12
N LYS A 180 12.72 -4.37 -4.25
CA LYS A 180 13.59 -5.17 -5.11
C LYS A 180 13.59 -6.64 -4.68
N SER A 181 13.75 -6.93 -3.38
CA SER A 181 13.65 -8.31 -2.87
C SER A 181 12.28 -8.93 -3.15
N VAL A 182 11.18 -8.18 -3.02
CA VAL A 182 9.85 -8.66 -3.42
C VAL A 182 9.81 -9.00 -4.91
N GLY A 183 10.34 -8.14 -5.78
CA GLY A 183 10.39 -8.36 -7.22
C GLY A 183 11.18 -9.60 -7.62
N ASP A 184 12.34 -9.82 -7.00
CA ASP A 184 13.16 -11.02 -7.20
C ASP A 184 12.34 -12.30 -6.94
N ASN A 185 11.60 -12.29 -5.82
CA ASN A 185 10.82 -13.44 -5.36
C ASN A 185 9.45 -13.58 -6.06
N LEU A 186 9.04 -12.58 -6.84
CA LEU A 186 7.94 -12.65 -7.80
C LEU A 186 8.42 -13.05 -9.21
N ASN A 187 9.72 -13.27 -9.39
CA ASN A 187 10.39 -13.50 -10.68
C ASN A 187 10.06 -12.40 -11.69
N ILE A 188 10.16 -11.13 -11.30
CA ILE A 188 9.97 -9.99 -12.20
C ILE A 188 11.32 -9.68 -12.86
N SER A 189 11.37 -9.56 -14.19
CA SER A 189 12.59 -9.14 -14.88
C SER A 189 12.86 -7.64 -14.64
N TYR A 190 14.14 -7.29 -14.51
CA TYR A 190 14.60 -5.91 -14.49
C TYR A 190 15.30 -5.49 -15.78
N ASP A 191 15.25 -6.29 -16.85
CA ASP A 191 15.98 -6.01 -18.10
C ASP A 191 15.68 -4.63 -18.72
N ALA A 192 14.51 -4.06 -18.41
CA ALA A 192 14.11 -2.74 -18.86
C ALA A 192 14.79 -1.59 -18.07
N LEU A 193 15.40 -1.88 -16.93
CA LEU A 193 16.17 -0.93 -16.12
C LEU A 193 17.64 -0.89 -16.61
N PRO A 194 18.29 0.29 -16.61
CA PRO A 194 19.68 0.43 -17.05
C PRO A 194 20.65 -0.57 -16.41
N SER A 195 20.51 -0.81 -15.10
CA SER A 195 21.37 -1.73 -14.35
C SER A 195 20.76 -3.12 -14.18
N GLY A 196 19.65 -3.43 -14.86
CA GLY A 196 18.94 -4.70 -14.72
C GLY A 196 19.78 -5.94 -15.02
N LYS A 197 20.69 -5.82 -15.99
CA LYS A 197 21.60 -6.90 -16.42
C LYS A 197 22.93 -6.92 -15.67
N THR A 198 23.39 -5.76 -15.21
CA THR A 198 24.71 -5.60 -14.55
C THR A 198 24.61 -5.67 -13.02
N GLY A 199 23.40 -5.58 -12.47
CA GLY A 199 23.15 -5.53 -11.04
C GLY A 199 23.12 -4.09 -10.49
N PHE A 200 22.46 -3.93 -9.35
CA PHE A 200 22.29 -2.66 -8.66
C PHE A 200 23.25 -2.58 -7.46
N LYS A 201 23.76 -1.38 -7.17
CA LYS A 201 24.66 -1.14 -6.01
C LYS A 201 23.96 -1.37 -4.67
N ASP A 202 22.69 -0.95 -4.58
CA ASP A 202 21.87 -1.00 -3.38
C ASP A 202 20.40 -0.66 -3.71
N GLY A 203 19.55 -0.64 -2.68
CA GLY A 203 18.13 -0.35 -2.81
C GLY A 203 17.81 1.06 -3.29
N LEU A 204 18.62 2.06 -2.93
CA LEU A 204 18.39 3.44 -3.37
C LEU A 204 18.68 3.58 -4.88
N HIS A 205 19.75 2.96 -5.37
CA HIS A 205 20.04 2.91 -6.80
C HIS A 205 18.92 2.24 -7.61
N TRP A 206 18.43 1.08 -7.14
CA TRP A 206 17.29 0.42 -7.78
C TRP A 206 16.03 1.30 -7.78
N LEU A 207 15.75 1.97 -6.66
CA LEU A 207 14.58 2.85 -6.55
C LEU A 207 14.64 4.04 -7.51
N GLU A 208 15.82 4.65 -7.67
CA GLU A 208 16.03 5.78 -8.60
C GLU A 208 15.81 5.35 -10.06
N GLU A 209 16.39 4.21 -10.47
CA GLU A 209 16.17 3.66 -11.81
C GLU A 209 14.71 3.25 -12.04
N ALA A 210 14.09 2.58 -11.07
CA ALA A 210 12.68 2.18 -11.15
C ALA A 210 11.76 3.41 -11.24
N MET A 211 12.08 4.50 -10.54
CA MET A 211 11.33 5.75 -10.59
C MET A 211 11.43 6.42 -11.96
N ALA A 212 12.65 6.57 -12.48
CA ALA A 212 12.87 7.15 -13.80
C ALA A 212 12.22 6.32 -14.92
N TRP A 213 12.36 4.99 -14.84
CA TRP A 213 11.75 4.07 -15.78
C TRP A 213 10.22 4.10 -15.71
N ALA A 214 9.62 4.12 -14.51
CA ALA A 214 8.17 4.22 -14.36
C ALA A 214 7.61 5.51 -14.94
N ASP A 215 8.31 6.65 -14.78
CA ASP A 215 7.87 7.93 -15.37
C ASP A 215 7.88 7.90 -16.91
N ALA A 216 8.89 7.25 -17.50
CA ALA A 216 8.99 7.04 -18.94
C ALA A 216 7.95 6.04 -19.46
N TYR A 217 7.75 4.92 -18.75
CA TYR A 217 6.72 3.94 -19.05
C TYR A 217 5.33 4.59 -19.03
N GLU A 218 5.02 5.39 -18.02
CA GLU A 218 3.76 6.12 -17.96
C GLU A 218 3.60 7.14 -19.08
N ALA A 219 4.66 7.86 -19.46
CA ALA A 219 4.60 8.81 -20.57
C ALA A 219 4.19 8.13 -21.88
N LYS A 220 4.58 6.86 -22.07
CA LYS A 220 4.27 6.05 -23.24
C LYS A 220 2.93 5.31 -23.14
N CYS A 221 2.63 4.73 -21.99
CA CYS A 221 1.57 3.72 -21.85
C CYS A 221 0.31 4.22 -21.11
N MET A 222 0.40 5.30 -20.33
CA MET A 222 -0.73 5.83 -19.56
C MET A 222 -1.56 6.79 -20.43
N VAL A 223 -2.38 6.21 -21.30
CA VAL A 223 -3.18 6.93 -22.31
C VAL A 223 -4.69 6.81 -22.06
N PRO A 224 -5.51 7.77 -22.53
CA PRO A 224 -6.97 7.74 -22.38
C PRO A 224 -7.59 6.45 -22.93
N HIS A 225 -8.39 5.76 -22.11
CA HIS A 225 -9.08 4.56 -22.54
C HIS A 225 -10.34 4.27 -21.69
N VAL A 226 -11.41 3.81 -22.33
CA VAL A 226 -12.72 3.57 -21.67
C VAL A 226 -12.62 2.55 -20.53
N LYS A 227 -11.79 1.51 -20.68
CA LYS A 227 -11.57 0.52 -19.60
C LYS A 227 -10.76 1.08 -18.42
N ASN A 228 -9.98 2.13 -18.62
CA ASN A 228 -9.35 2.84 -17.51
C ASN A 228 -10.43 3.52 -16.67
N ARG A 229 -11.36 4.22 -17.33
CA ARG A 229 -12.51 4.88 -16.70
C ARG A 229 -13.37 3.88 -15.91
N GLU A 230 -13.78 2.79 -16.55
CA GLU A 230 -14.62 1.75 -15.93
C GLU A 230 -13.98 1.19 -14.63
N THR A 231 -12.69 0.84 -14.68
CA THR A 231 -11.97 0.30 -13.52
C THR A 231 -11.78 1.36 -12.43
N ALA A 232 -11.49 2.61 -12.84
CA ALA A 232 -11.31 3.73 -11.93
C ALA A 232 -12.61 4.09 -11.20
N ASP A 233 -13.76 4.04 -11.87
CA ASP A 233 -15.07 4.32 -11.27
C ASP A 233 -15.39 3.33 -10.16
N GLN A 234 -15.17 2.03 -10.39
CA GLN A 234 -15.41 0.99 -9.38
C GLN A 234 -14.49 1.15 -8.16
N THR A 235 -13.25 1.58 -8.35
CA THR A 235 -12.32 1.81 -7.23
C THR A 235 -12.61 3.13 -6.51
N THR A 236 -13.07 4.15 -7.23
CA THR A 236 -13.51 5.41 -6.63
C THR A 236 -14.69 5.18 -5.69
N GLU A 237 -15.63 4.29 -6.04
CA GLU A 237 -16.69 3.86 -5.12
C GLU A 237 -16.15 3.17 -3.85
N VAL A 238 -15.07 2.40 -3.96
CA VAL A 238 -14.38 1.83 -2.78
C VAL A 238 -13.80 2.95 -1.90
N LEU A 239 -13.14 3.93 -2.49
CA LEU A 239 -12.55 5.07 -1.77
C LEU A 239 -13.59 5.98 -1.11
N LEU A 240 -14.76 6.10 -1.72
CA LEU A 240 -15.88 6.92 -1.24
C LEU A 240 -16.91 6.12 -0.42
N TYR A 241 -16.64 4.85 -0.13
CA TYR A 241 -17.59 3.95 0.52
C TYR A 241 -18.11 4.49 1.86
N MET A 242 -17.19 5.06 2.66
CA MET A 242 -17.45 5.65 3.98
C MET A 242 -17.79 7.15 3.93
N VAL A 243 -17.95 7.73 2.73
CA VAL A 243 -18.36 9.13 2.55
C VAL A 243 -19.89 9.17 2.43
N PRO A 244 -20.60 10.00 3.23
CA PRO A 244 -22.04 10.15 3.11
C PRO A 244 -22.45 10.57 1.71
N GLU A 245 -23.62 10.10 1.24
CA GLU A 245 -24.12 10.37 -0.12
C GLU A 245 -24.10 11.86 -0.48
N ALA A 246 -24.55 12.71 0.46
CA ALA A 246 -24.57 14.16 0.30
C ALA A 246 -23.17 14.77 0.02
N PHE A 247 -22.08 14.13 0.45
CA PHE A 247 -20.70 14.63 0.27
C PHE A 247 -19.91 13.88 -0.80
N LYS A 248 -20.47 12.84 -1.43
CA LYS A 248 -19.74 12.07 -2.46
C LYS A 248 -19.25 12.93 -3.62
N HIS A 249 -20.03 13.93 -4.03
CA HIS A 249 -19.61 14.87 -5.08
C HIS A 249 -18.31 15.62 -4.72
N VAL A 250 -18.14 16.03 -3.46
CA VAL A 250 -16.88 16.63 -2.96
C VAL A 250 -15.77 15.58 -2.94
N GLY A 251 -16.09 14.37 -2.48
CA GLY A 251 -15.17 13.22 -2.49
C GLY A 251 -14.63 12.91 -3.88
N LEU A 252 -15.47 12.93 -4.91
CA LEU A 252 -15.06 12.74 -6.31
C LEU A 252 -14.08 13.84 -6.77
N LYS A 253 -14.31 15.10 -6.38
CA LYS A 253 -13.37 16.19 -6.67
C LYS A 253 -12.05 16.01 -5.92
N PHE A 254 -12.09 15.48 -4.68
CA PHE A 254 -10.87 15.17 -3.92
C PHE A 254 -10.07 14.03 -4.56
N VAL A 255 -10.74 12.94 -4.97
CA VAL A 255 -10.09 11.84 -5.71
C VAL A 255 -9.46 12.36 -7.00
N SER A 256 -10.16 13.20 -7.77
CA SER A 256 -9.61 13.85 -8.96
C SER A 256 -8.42 14.77 -8.65
N TYR A 257 -8.44 15.50 -7.54
CA TYR A 257 -7.30 16.31 -7.08
C TYR A 257 -6.08 15.48 -6.69
N MET A 258 -6.29 14.28 -6.13
CA MET A 258 -5.19 13.37 -5.79
C MET A 258 -4.53 12.76 -7.04
N MET A 259 -5.22 12.77 -8.19
CA MET A 259 -4.65 12.40 -9.48
C MET A 259 -3.84 13.55 -10.08
N ASP A 260 -2.63 13.23 -10.55
CA ASP A 260 -1.96 14.13 -11.48
C ASP A 260 -2.66 14.16 -12.84
N ASP A 261 -2.28 15.14 -13.65
CA ASP A 261 -2.91 15.37 -14.94
C ASP A 261 -2.80 14.19 -15.92
N ARG A 262 -1.71 13.41 -15.87
CA ARG A 262 -1.54 12.26 -16.77
C ARG A 262 -2.52 11.16 -16.41
N LEU A 263 -2.55 10.75 -15.14
CA LEU A 263 -3.45 9.72 -14.65
C LEU A 263 -4.92 10.11 -14.86
N ARG A 264 -5.25 11.35 -14.50
CA ARG A 264 -6.61 11.88 -14.64
C ARG A 264 -7.09 11.88 -16.09
N ARG A 265 -6.25 12.32 -17.04
CA ARG A 265 -6.57 12.26 -18.48
C ARG A 265 -6.70 10.82 -18.97
N ALA A 266 -5.80 9.93 -18.54
CA ALA A 266 -5.83 8.52 -18.94
C ALA A 266 -7.11 7.80 -18.47
N MET A 267 -7.64 8.18 -17.31
CA MET A 267 -8.91 7.67 -16.77
C MET A 267 -10.14 8.47 -17.23
N MET A 268 -9.96 9.51 -18.04
CA MET A 268 -11.05 10.37 -18.51
C MET A 268 -11.85 11.00 -17.35
N TYR A 269 -11.13 11.50 -16.33
CA TYR A 269 -11.70 12.29 -15.24
C TYR A 269 -11.54 13.80 -15.49
N ASP A 270 -12.56 14.58 -15.11
CA ASP A 270 -12.47 16.03 -15.16
C ASP A 270 -11.51 16.57 -14.09
N SER A 271 -10.79 17.63 -14.44
CA SER A 271 -9.98 18.36 -13.47
C SER A 271 -10.84 18.89 -12.32
N PRO A 272 -10.38 18.84 -11.06
CA PRO A 272 -11.11 19.51 -9.99
C PRO A 272 -11.17 21.02 -10.27
N PRO A 273 -12.32 21.69 -10.02
CA PRO A 273 -12.38 23.14 -10.12
C PRO A 273 -11.30 23.80 -9.26
N THR A 274 -10.71 24.90 -9.72
CA THR A 274 -9.56 25.55 -9.08
C THR A 274 -9.83 25.91 -7.61
N ALA A 275 -11.06 26.29 -7.27
CA ALA A 275 -11.47 26.56 -5.89
C ALA A 275 -11.31 25.32 -4.98
N TYR A 276 -11.82 24.16 -5.41
CA TYR A 276 -11.65 22.90 -4.68
C TYR A 276 -10.18 22.52 -4.55
N ALA A 277 -9.41 22.64 -5.64
CA ALA A 277 -7.98 22.33 -5.63
C ALA A 277 -7.22 23.19 -4.59
N ARG A 278 -7.53 24.49 -4.50
CA ARG A 278 -6.94 25.39 -3.48
C ARG A 278 -7.36 25.00 -2.06
N VAL A 279 -8.63 24.68 -1.83
CA VAL A 279 -9.13 24.23 -0.52
C VAL A 279 -8.44 22.93 -0.09
N PHE A 280 -8.37 21.93 -0.96
CA PHE A 280 -7.72 20.66 -0.66
C PHE A 280 -6.21 20.83 -0.42
N ALA A 281 -5.52 21.64 -1.22
CA ALA A 281 -4.12 21.98 -0.99
C ALA A 281 -3.93 22.66 0.38
N GLY A 282 -4.81 23.60 0.74
CA GLY A 282 -4.80 24.27 2.04
C GLY A 282 -5.01 23.30 3.19
N LEU A 283 -6.01 22.41 3.11
CA LEU A 283 -6.28 21.40 4.14
C LEU A 283 -5.10 20.45 4.34
N LEU A 284 -4.46 20.01 3.25
CA LEU A 284 -3.27 19.16 3.31
C LEU A 284 -2.06 19.91 3.89
N ALA A 285 -1.88 21.19 3.56
CA ALA A 285 -0.85 22.03 4.14
C ALA A 285 -1.06 22.26 5.65
N VAL A 286 -2.30 22.53 6.07
CA VAL A 286 -2.68 22.65 7.49
C VAL A 286 -2.43 21.33 8.23
N ARG A 287 -2.81 20.19 7.64
CA ARG A 287 -2.48 18.87 8.22
C ARG A 287 -0.98 18.71 8.35
N ARG A 288 -0.21 19.00 7.30
CA ARG A 288 1.26 18.89 7.32
C ARG A 288 1.86 19.73 8.44
N PHE A 289 1.41 20.97 8.61
CA PHE A 289 1.82 21.87 9.68
C PHE A 289 1.43 21.32 11.06
N ALA A 290 0.19 20.90 11.25
CA ALA A 290 -0.29 20.34 12.50
C ALA A 290 0.46 19.06 12.89
N MET A 291 0.70 18.17 11.93
CA MET A 291 1.49 16.95 12.15
C MET A 291 2.94 17.25 12.52
N ARG A 292 3.51 18.34 11.98
CA ARG A 292 4.88 18.78 12.27
C ARG A 292 5.04 19.35 13.68
N HIS A 293 4.11 20.22 14.08
CA HIS A 293 4.31 21.12 15.23
C HIS A 293 3.37 20.85 16.40
N LEU A 294 2.25 20.15 16.18
CA LEU A 294 1.21 19.93 17.18
C LEU A 294 0.99 18.45 17.50
N ALA A 295 1.38 17.52 16.63
CA ALA A 295 1.20 16.09 16.87
C ALA A 295 2.45 15.45 17.49
N LEU A 296 2.31 14.89 18.70
CA LEU A 296 3.34 14.04 19.31
C LEU A 296 3.63 12.79 18.43
N PRO A 297 4.87 12.27 18.46
CA PRO A 297 5.20 11.04 17.76
C PRO A 297 4.40 9.86 18.33
N ARG A 298 3.98 8.94 17.46
CA ARG A 298 3.19 7.77 17.85
C ARG A 298 4.08 6.77 18.62
N PRO A 299 3.79 6.47 19.90
CA PRO A 299 4.52 5.45 20.63
C PRO A 299 4.21 4.07 20.05
N TYR A 300 5.12 3.11 20.25
CA TYR A 300 4.99 1.76 19.68
C TYR A 300 3.70 1.04 20.08
N ILE A 301 3.18 1.29 21.29
CA ILE A 301 1.91 0.71 21.76
C ILE A 301 0.69 1.21 20.98
N LEU A 302 0.76 2.43 20.42
CA LEU A 302 -0.29 3.03 19.61
C LEU A 302 -0.02 2.89 18.10
N ARG A 303 0.96 2.06 17.71
CA ARG A 303 1.28 1.82 16.30
C ARG A 303 0.07 1.33 15.54
N TYR A 304 -0.05 1.76 14.30
CA TYR A 304 -1.13 1.37 13.42
C TYR A 304 -0.91 -0.07 12.96
N LYS A 305 -1.88 -0.94 13.21
CA LYS A 305 -1.89 -2.34 12.76
C LYS A 305 -3.20 -2.59 12.02
N THR A 306 -3.10 -3.25 10.86
CA THR A 306 -4.25 -3.55 9.99
C THR A 306 -4.70 -4.99 10.03
N PHE A 307 -3.97 -5.86 10.73
CA PHE A 307 -4.28 -7.29 10.83
C PHE A 307 -3.83 -7.88 12.17
N THR A 308 -4.42 -9.02 12.54
CA THR A 308 -4.10 -9.75 13.77
C THR A 308 -2.95 -10.73 13.58
N ASP A 309 -2.42 -11.25 14.69
CA ASP A 309 -1.65 -12.49 14.65
C ASP A 309 -2.55 -13.66 14.23
N VAL A 310 -1.93 -14.78 13.86
CA VAL A 310 -2.62 -16.00 13.46
C VAL A 310 -3.31 -16.59 14.69
N ASP A 311 -4.60 -16.89 14.58
CA ASP A 311 -5.36 -17.52 15.66
C ASP A 311 -5.12 -19.04 15.73
N GLU A 312 -5.76 -19.69 16.72
CA GLU A 312 -5.68 -21.14 16.94
C GLU A 312 -6.17 -22.00 15.75
N HIS A 313 -6.94 -21.40 14.83
CA HIS A 313 -7.47 -22.06 13.63
C HIS A 313 -6.69 -21.70 12.36
N GLY A 314 -5.55 -21.02 12.49
CA GLY A 314 -4.76 -20.58 11.34
C GLY A 314 -5.38 -19.40 10.58
N ARG A 315 -6.33 -18.67 11.18
CA ARG A 315 -7.04 -17.54 10.59
C ARG A 315 -6.44 -16.21 11.02
N ILE A 316 -6.55 -15.24 10.12
CA ILE A 316 -6.11 -13.87 10.33
C ILE A 316 -7.28 -12.94 10.06
N PHE A 317 -7.39 -11.89 10.87
CA PHE A 317 -8.47 -10.92 10.76
C PHE A 317 -7.94 -9.54 10.44
N SER A 318 -8.66 -8.81 9.61
CA SER A 318 -8.44 -7.38 9.41
C SER A 318 -8.94 -6.64 10.65
N THR A 319 -8.11 -5.75 11.21
CA THR A 319 -8.47 -4.93 12.38
C THR A 319 -9.25 -3.68 11.98
N GLU A 320 -9.14 -3.28 10.71
CA GLU A 320 -9.84 -2.16 10.10
C GLU A 320 -10.33 -2.57 8.70
N TRP A 321 -11.40 -1.93 8.22
CA TRP A 321 -11.91 -2.13 6.87
C TRP A 321 -12.23 -0.78 6.24
N ASP A 322 -11.64 -0.52 5.06
CA ASP A 322 -11.82 0.76 4.33
C ASP A 322 -13.16 0.82 3.57
N ALA A 323 -13.78 -0.33 3.29
CA ALA A 323 -15.02 -0.43 2.51
C ALA A 323 -15.99 -1.48 3.08
N ALA A 324 -16.23 -2.60 2.39
CA ALA A 324 -16.99 -3.71 2.98
C ALA A 324 -16.17 -4.43 4.07
N PRO A 325 -16.82 -5.02 5.10
CA PRO A 325 -16.17 -5.61 6.27
C PRO A 325 -15.53 -7.00 5.99
N TYR A 326 -14.86 -7.15 4.85
CA TYR A 326 -14.16 -8.38 4.50
C TYR A 326 -13.08 -8.71 5.54
N TYR A 327 -13.09 -9.95 6.02
CA TYR A 327 -12.12 -10.50 6.98
C TYR A 327 -12.13 -9.84 8.37
N ALA A 328 -13.09 -8.96 8.65
CA ALA A 328 -13.24 -8.34 9.95
C ALA A 328 -13.98 -9.29 10.92
N LYS A 329 -13.41 -9.49 12.10
CA LYS A 329 -14.05 -10.32 13.15
C LYS A 329 -15.27 -9.58 13.74
N PRO A 330 -16.43 -10.24 13.93
CA PRO A 330 -17.63 -9.64 14.52
C PRO A 330 -17.52 -9.48 16.05
N THR A 331 -16.53 -8.72 16.51
CA THR A 331 -16.38 -8.38 17.94
C THR A 331 -17.38 -7.31 18.37
N LEU A 332 -17.60 -7.16 19.68
CA LEU A 332 -18.46 -6.10 20.23
C LEU A 332 -18.05 -4.71 19.71
N ARG A 333 -16.76 -4.41 19.69
CA ARG A 333 -16.23 -3.13 19.17
C ARG A 333 -16.49 -2.98 17.67
N ASN A 334 -16.29 -4.04 16.89
CA ASN A 334 -16.44 -3.98 15.44
C ASN A 334 -17.89 -3.92 14.97
N ARG A 335 -18.85 -4.36 15.80
CA ARG A 335 -20.29 -4.26 15.49
C ARG A 335 -20.99 -3.07 16.15
N TRP A 336 -20.47 -2.56 17.27
CA TRP A 336 -21.18 -1.56 18.08
C TRP A 336 -20.31 -0.37 18.50
N GLY A 337 -19.09 -0.26 17.97
CA GLY A 337 -18.22 0.91 18.17
C GLY A 337 -18.59 2.09 17.28
N PRO A 338 -17.91 3.25 17.42
CA PRO A 338 -18.25 4.48 16.69
C PRO A 338 -18.25 4.33 15.16
N VAL A 339 -17.24 3.64 14.62
CA VAL A 339 -17.16 3.37 13.17
C VAL A 339 -18.31 2.47 12.72
N ALA A 340 -18.71 1.50 13.54
CA ALA A 340 -19.81 0.60 13.23
C ALA A 340 -21.16 1.33 13.23
N TRP A 341 -21.42 2.19 14.23
CA TRP A 341 -22.61 3.05 14.24
C TRP A 341 -22.70 3.95 13.02
N LEU A 342 -21.58 4.57 12.62
CA LEU A 342 -21.52 5.37 11.39
C LEU A 342 -21.81 4.55 10.13
N THR A 343 -21.20 3.36 10.04
CA THR A 343 -21.39 2.41 8.93
C THR A 343 -22.86 1.98 8.83
N TRP A 344 -23.46 1.62 9.97
CA TRP A 344 -24.87 1.23 10.08
C TRP A 344 -25.81 2.38 9.70
N ALA A 345 -25.54 3.61 10.16
CA ALA A 345 -26.33 4.79 9.81
C ALA A 345 -26.32 5.10 8.30
N PHE A 346 -25.27 4.66 7.58
CA PHE A 346 -25.20 4.75 6.11
C PHE A 346 -25.84 3.55 5.39
N GLY A 347 -26.52 2.65 6.10
CA GLY A 347 -27.15 1.45 5.54
C GLY A 347 -26.14 0.44 5.00
N ARG A 348 -24.90 0.44 5.52
CA ARG A 348 -23.83 -0.46 5.09
C ARG A 348 -23.72 -1.67 6.03
N PRO A 349 -23.29 -2.85 5.52
CA PRO A 349 -23.12 -4.05 6.33
C PRO A 349 -22.01 -3.90 7.37
N LEU A 350 -22.24 -4.50 8.53
CA LEU A 350 -21.27 -4.65 9.60
C LEU A 350 -20.60 -6.03 9.57
N PRO A 351 -19.45 -6.20 10.24
CA PRO A 351 -18.83 -7.51 10.41
C PRO A 351 -19.81 -8.55 10.96
N GLY A 352 -20.00 -9.65 10.23
CA GLY A 352 -20.94 -10.73 10.56
C GLY A 352 -22.33 -10.60 9.93
N ASP A 353 -22.66 -9.46 9.33
CA ASP A 353 -23.88 -9.32 8.53
C ASP A 353 -23.76 -10.14 7.22
N GLU A 354 -24.90 -10.48 6.63
CA GLU A 354 -24.98 -11.30 5.40
C GLU A 354 -24.26 -12.68 5.51
N GLY A 355 -24.20 -13.21 6.74
CA GLY A 355 -23.68 -14.55 7.03
C GLY A 355 -22.20 -14.69 6.70
N LYS A 356 -21.87 -15.57 5.74
CA LYS A 356 -20.48 -15.90 5.38
C LYS A 356 -19.87 -15.00 4.29
N LYS A 357 -20.64 -14.08 3.70
CA LYS A 357 -20.25 -13.31 2.52
C LYS A 357 -18.95 -12.53 2.71
N TYR A 358 -18.79 -11.88 3.87
CA TYR A 358 -17.62 -11.05 4.19
C TYR A 358 -16.53 -11.79 4.97
N TYR A 359 -16.57 -13.13 5.03
CA TYR A 359 -15.55 -13.94 5.71
C TYR A 359 -15.31 -13.49 7.17
N PRO A 360 -16.35 -13.42 8.03
CA PRO A 360 -16.20 -13.00 9.43
C PRO A 360 -15.29 -13.93 10.26
N GLN A 361 -15.01 -15.13 9.75
CA GLN A 361 -14.03 -16.09 10.29
C GLN A 361 -12.56 -15.76 9.94
N GLY A 362 -12.31 -14.65 9.26
CA GLY A 362 -10.97 -14.27 8.81
C GLY A 362 -10.52 -14.99 7.54
N TYR A 363 -9.33 -14.63 7.04
CA TYR A 363 -8.72 -15.27 5.88
C TYR A 363 -7.67 -16.30 6.27
N TYR A 364 -7.40 -17.20 5.33
CA TYR A 364 -6.23 -18.07 5.32
C TYR A 364 -5.43 -17.73 4.07
N VAL A 365 -4.16 -17.32 4.21
CA VAL A 365 -3.36 -16.74 3.11
C VAL A 365 -3.38 -17.58 1.83
N PRO A 366 -3.22 -18.92 1.89
CA PRO A 366 -3.32 -19.78 0.70
C PRO A 366 -4.65 -19.73 -0.06
N ASP A 367 -5.74 -19.28 0.56
CA ASP A 367 -7.07 -19.17 -0.06
C ASP A 367 -7.40 -17.77 -0.56
N VAL A 368 -6.63 -16.75 -0.20
CA VAL A 368 -6.92 -15.37 -0.60
C VAL A 368 -6.96 -15.22 -2.12
N GLY A 369 -7.89 -14.41 -2.61
CA GLY A 369 -8.13 -14.18 -4.03
C GLY A 369 -9.59 -14.46 -4.43
N PRO A 370 -9.89 -14.36 -5.74
CA PRO A 370 -11.21 -14.67 -6.27
C PRO A 370 -11.74 -16.03 -5.79
N LYS A 371 -13.04 -16.11 -5.53
CA LYS A 371 -13.69 -17.30 -4.95
C LYS A 371 -13.37 -18.60 -5.71
N TYR A 372 -13.24 -18.52 -7.04
CA TYR A 372 -12.92 -19.67 -7.89
C TYR A 372 -11.46 -20.16 -7.77
N PHE A 373 -10.59 -19.45 -7.03
CA PHE A 373 -9.22 -19.85 -6.69
C PHE A 373 -9.07 -20.35 -5.25
N GLU A 374 -10.12 -20.30 -4.43
CA GLU A 374 -10.09 -20.86 -3.07
C GLU A 374 -9.86 -22.38 -3.14
N GLY A 375 -8.98 -22.91 -2.29
CA GLY A 375 -8.60 -24.32 -2.27
C GLY A 375 -7.72 -24.78 -3.44
N LYS A 376 -7.45 -23.94 -4.45
CA LYS A 376 -6.67 -24.30 -5.65
C LYS A 376 -5.19 -23.94 -5.51
N GLY A 377 -4.35 -24.67 -6.25
CA GLY A 377 -2.92 -24.37 -6.37
C GLY A 377 -2.06 -24.78 -5.17
N ARG A 378 -2.54 -25.72 -4.34
CA ARG A 378 -1.87 -26.07 -3.07
C ARG A 378 -0.48 -26.66 -3.27
N LYS A 379 -0.31 -27.55 -4.26
CA LYS A 379 0.96 -28.20 -4.55
C LYS A 379 1.99 -27.18 -5.05
N GLU A 380 1.58 -26.34 -5.99
CA GLU A 380 2.40 -25.26 -6.56
C GLU A 380 2.76 -24.23 -5.49
N LEU A 381 1.81 -23.86 -4.62
CA LEU A 381 2.06 -22.95 -3.52
C LEU A 381 3.10 -23.52 -2.54
N GLN A 382 3.02 -24.81 -2.22
CA GLN A 382 4.01 -25.48 -1.36
C GLN A 382 5.39 -25.52 -2.04
N GLN A 383 5.45 -25.82 -3.33
CA GLN A 383 6.68 -25.80 -4.13
C GLN A 383 7.33 -24.41 -4.08
N ILE A 384 6.59 -23.36 -4.44
CA ILE A 384 7.08 -21.98 -4.43
C ILE A 384 7.48 -21.58 -3.01
N THR A 385 6.70 -21.94 -1.99
CA THR A 385 7.08 -21.62 -0.59
C THR A 385 8.37 -22.32 -0.18
N LYS A 386 8.62 -23.55 -0.65
CA LYS A 386 9.88 -24.28 -0.40
C LYS A 386 11.06 -23.60 -1.08
N GLU A 387 10.90 -23.13 -2.32
CA GLU A 387 11.88 -22.29 -3.02
C GLU A 387 12.17 -21.00 -2.24
N LEU A 388 11.14 -20.31 -1.78
CA LEU A 388 11.29 -19.06 -1.04
C LEU A 388 11.97 -19.23 0.33
N ARG A 389 11.94 -20.43 0.92
CA ARG A 389 12.69 -20.73 2.15
C ARG A 389 14.19 -20.71 1.92
N SER A 390 14.67 -21.11 0.74
CA SER A 390 16.09 -21.05 0.40
C SER A 390 16.48 -19.69 -0.18
N SER A 391 15.64 -19.07 -1.01
CA SER A 391 15.97 -17.80 -1.69
C SER A 391 15.77 -16.55 -0.83
N ARG A 392 14.75 -16.50 0.02
CA ARG A 392 14.40 -15.30 0.82
C ARG A 392 14.59 -15.55 2.30
N ARG A 393 15.82 -15.43 2.78
CA ARG A 393 16.21 -15.66 4.19
C ARG A 393 16.43 -14.37 4.99
N GLY A 394 16.00 -13.22 4.46
CA GLY A 394 16.20 -11.93 5.10
C GLY A 394 17.58 -11.29 4.83
N GLN A 395 18.39 -11.88 3.95
CA GLN A 395 19.72 -11.38 3.59
C GLN A 395 19.68 -10.14 2.69
N CYS A 396 20.84 -9.52 2.45
CA CYS A 396 20.96 -8.45 1.45
C CYS A 396 20.70 -9.01 0.04
N PRO A 397 19.83 -8.39 -0.77
CA PRO A 397 19.52 -8.86 -2.13
C PRO A 397 20.50 -8.35 -3.20
N PHE A 398 21.60 -7.67 -2.82
CA PHE A 398 22.60 -7.10 -3.74
C PHE A 398 23.97 -7.79 -3.65
N ILE A 399 24.08 -8.87 -2.85
CA ILE A 399 25.31 -9.66 -2.67
C ILE A 399 25.34 -10.82 -3.65
#